data_AF-A0A5E7YJK0-F1
#
_entry.id   AF-A0A5E7YJK0-F1
#
_cell.length_a   1.000
_cell.length_b   1.000
_cell.length_c   1.000
_cell.angle_alpha   90.00
_cell.angle_beta   90.00
_cell.angle_gamma   90.00
#
_symmetry.space_group_name_H-M   'P 1'
#
loop_
_entity.id
_entity.type
_entity.pdbx_description
1 polymer ?
#
loop_
_entity_poly.entity_id
_entity_poly.type
_entity_poly.pdbx_seq_one_letter_code
_entity_poly.pdbx_strand_id
1 'polypeptide(L)'
;MRTLFVSTIVLLFCYSCGCKSECTSPPMTFKLEIVDLETGANLIENGTISTTDITLKATDTGQEVDFLIADNQIVSDEIGWKSADGSTEFELKLGEAGTVICTIVYKGVSENCCSFFELQGTSFSKEYEMVDEYSYLIKL
;
A
#
# COMPACT_ATOMS: atom_id res chain seq x y z
N MET A 1 28.17 40.31 52.65
CA MET A 1 28.18 39.41 51.48
C MET A 1 26.73 39.17 51.09
N ARG A 2 26.09 40.04 50.29
CA ARG A 2 26.08 40.05 48.81
C ARG A 2 25.89 38.65 48.21
N THR A 3 24.61 38.31 47.94
CA THR A 3 24.04 37.88 46.64
C THR A 3 24.86 36.87 45.81
N LEU A 4 24.37 35.74 45.30
CA LEU A 4 23.06 35.42 44.73
C LEU A 4 22.81 33.90 44.84
N PHE A 5 21.57 33.52 45.14
CA PHE A 5 21.02 32.21 44.79
C PHE A 5 20.94 32.16 43.25
N VAL A 6 21.91 31.50 42.60
CA VAL A 6 21.85 31.22 41.16
C VAL A 6 20.91 30.03 40.97
N SER A 7 19.62 30.31 41.13
CA SER A 7 18.54 29.45 40.61
C SER A 7 18.44 29.73 39.11
N THR A 8 19.36 29.14 38.35
CA THR A 8 19.19 29.07 36.90
C THR A 8 18.19 27.96 36.62
N ILE A 9 16.92 28.35 36.63
CA ILE A 9 15.84 27.67 35.92
C ILE A 9 16.37 27.38 34.52
N VAL A 10 16.74 26.12 34.29
CA VAL A 10 16.86 25.57 32.94
C VAL A 10 15.43 25.56 32.43
N LEU A 11 15.08 26.61 31.69
CA LEU A 11 13.87 26.67 30.89
C LEU A 11 13.86 25.42 30.01
N LEU A 12 13.04 24.46 30.43
CA LEU A 12 12.46 23.44 29.59
C LEU A 12 11.77 24.17 28.42
N PHE A 13 12.55 24.46 27.37
CA PHE A 13 12.01 24.68 26.03
C PHE A 13 11.52 23.32 25.51
N CYS A 14 10.51 22.76 26.17
CA CYS A 14 9.55 21.92 25.51
C CYS A 14 8.82 22.85 24.54
N TYR A 15 9.37 23.01 23.34
CA TYR A 15 8.57 23.42 22.19
C TYR A 15 7.47 22.37 22.09
N SER A 16 6.31 22.68 22.67
CA SER A 16 5.09 21.96 22.37
C SER A 16 4.95 22.06 20.86
N CYS A 17 5.11 20.95 20.14
CA CYS A 17 4.64 20.89 18.78
C CYS A 17 3.22 21.44 18.81
N GLY A 18 2.99 22.55 18.11
CA GLY A 18 1.67 23.10 17.85
C GLY A 18 0.93 22.20 16.86
N CYS A 19 0.86 20.92 17.20
CA CYS A 19 0.31 19.85 16.39
C CYS A 19 -1.16 20.19 16.19
N LYS A 20 -1.49 20.68 14.99
CA LYS A 20 -2.86 20.67 14.52
C LYS A 20 -3.29 19.21 14.50
N SER A 21 -4.45 18.95 15.09
CA SER A 21 -5.14 17.67 15.10
C SER A 21 -5.06 16.98 13.73
N GLU A 22 -4.63 15.72 13.75
CA GLU A 22 -4.69 14.73 12.64
C GLU A 22 -3.88 15.08 11.39
N CYS A 23 -2.58 14.80 11.42
CA CYS A 23 -1.72 14.75 10.24
C CYS A 23 -1.34 13.30 9.93
N THR A 24 -2.23 12.58 9.26
CA THR A 24 -1.94 11.23 8.74
C THR A 24 -2.31 11.16 7.27
N SER A 25 -1.33 10.87 6.43
CA SER A 25 -1.57 10.60 5.01
C SER A 25 -1.77 9.10 4.84
N PRO A 26 -2.92 8.66 4.29
CA PRO A 26 -3.16 7.24 4.07
C PRO A 26 -2.18 6.66 3.03
N PRO A 27 -1.95 5.33 3.04
CA PRO A 27 -1.30 4.66 1.93
C PRO A 27 -2.04 4.90 0.61
N MET A 28 -1.31 4.83 -0.50
CA MET A 28 -1.89 5.03 -1.83
C MET A 28 -2.66 3.80 -2.30
N THR A 29 -3.67 4.04 -3.14
CA THR A 29 -4.48 2.99 -3.78
C THR A 29 -3.69 2.26 -4.86
N PHE A 30 -3.72 0.94 -4.83
CA PHE A 30 -3.12 0.10 -5.87
C PHE A 30 -4.09 -0.17 -7.00
N LYS A 31 -3.55 -0.23 -8.22
CA LYS A 31 -4.27 -0.62 -9.43
C LYS A 31 -3.54 -1.75 -10.12
N LEU A 32 -4.20 -2.88 -10.31
CA LEU A 32 -3.64 -4.05 -10.96
C LEU A 32 -4.46 -4.34 -12.22
N GLU A 33 -3.80 -4.29 -13.36
CA GLU A 33 -4.39 -4.68 -14.63
C GLU A 33 -3.84 -6.04 -15.05
N ILE A 34 -4.73 -6.97 -15.41
CA ILE A 34 -4.31 -8.31 -15.82
C ILE A 34 -4.38 -8.37 -17.34
N VAL A 35 -3.23 -8.62 -17.98
CA VAL A 35 -3.10 -8.67 -19.43
C VAL A 35 -2.53 -10.00 -19.90
N ASP A 36 -2.87 -10.39 -21.11
CA ASP A 36 -2.26 -11.52 -21.79
C ASP A 36 -0.79 -11.23 -22.13
N LEU A 37 0.11 -12.18 -21.85
CA LEU A 37 1.55 -12.01 -22.05
C LEU A 37 1.94 -11.74 -23.52
N GLU A 38 1.26 -12.37 -24.47
CA GLU A 38 1.62 -12.34 -25.89
C GLU A 38 0.96 -11.17 -26.63
N THR A 39 -0.31 -10.89 -26.32
CA THR A 39 -1.13 -9.92 -27.04
C THR A 39 -1.25 -8.57 -26.33
N GLY A 40 -1.00 -8.52 -25.02
CA GLY A 40 -1.24 -7.36 -24.19
C GLY A 40 -2.72 -7.02 -23.99
N ALA A 41 -3.64 -7.91 -24.40
CA ALA A 41 -5.07 -7.69 -24.23
C ALA A 41 -5.48 -7.82 -22.76
N ASN A 42 -6.34 -6.90 -22.28
CA ASN A 42 -6.88 -6.96 -20.93
C ASN A 42 -7.81 -8.18 -20.76
N LEU A 43 -7.47 -9.04 -19.80
CA LEU A 43 -8.13 -10.33 -19.59
C LEU A 43 -9.48 -10.23 -18.86
N ILE A 44 -9.73 -9.12 -18.17
CA ILE A 44 -11.05 -8.82 -17.61
C ILE A 44 -11.97 -8.28 -18.71
N GLU A 45 -11.46 -7.34 -19.52
CA GLU A 45 -12.22 -6.72 -20.61
C GLU A 45 -12.65 -7.73 -21.67
N ASN A 46 -11.77 -8.65 -22.04
CA ASN A 46 -12.07 -9.66 -23.06
C ASN A 46 -12.91 -10.85 -22.54
N GLY A 47 -13.24 -10.87 -21.25
CA GLY A 47 -14.07 -11.89 -20.60
C GLY A 47 -13.35 -13.20 -20.26
N THR A 48 -12.03 -13.27 -20.39
CA THR A 48 -11.24 -14.46 -19.99
C THR A 48 -11.26 -14.65 -18.48
N ILE A 49 -11.22 -13.56 -17.72
CA ILE A 49 -11.32 -13.55 -16.26
C ILE A 49 -12.67 -12.93 -15.89
N SER A 50 -13.55 -13.74 -15.29
CA SER A 50 -14.77 -13.21 -14.68
C SER A 50 -14.44 -12.46 -13.40
N THR A 51 -15.03 -11.28 -13.22
CA THR A 51 -14.84 -10.48 -12.00
C THR A 51 -15.34 -11.19 -10.74
N THR A 52 -16.28 -12.14 -10.89
CA THR A 52 -16.79 -12.96 -9.79
C THR A 52 -15.78 -13.99 -9.27
N ASP A 53 -14.78 -14.31 -10.08
CA ASP A 53 -13.80 -15.35 -9.79
C ASP A 53 -12.51 -14.76 -9.23
N ILE A 54 -12.45 -13.43 -9.12
CA ILE A 54 -11.33 -12.69 -8.55
C ILE A 54 -11.47 -12.68 -7.03
N THR A 55 -10.43 -13.12 -6.34
CA THR A 55 -10.33 -12.97 -4.88
C THR A 55 -8.95 -12.47 -4.51
N LEU A 56 -8.88 -11.56 -3.54
CA LEU A 56 -7.64 -11.04 -3.00
C LEU A 56 -7.60 -11.32 -1.49
N LYS A 57 -6.52 -11.94 -1.01
CA LYS A 57 -6.33 -12.25 0.42
C LYS A 57 -4.93 -11.90 0.89
N ALA A 58 -4.79 -11.40 2.11
CA ALA A 58 -3.49 -11.27 2.76
C ALA A 58 -3.05 -12.66 3.26
N THR A 59 -1.84 -13.12 2.91
CA THR A 59 -1.43 -14.51 3.17
C THR A 59 -1.07 -14.76 4.63
N ASP A 60 -0.67 -13.72 5.35
CA ASP A 60 -0.30 -13.75 6.76
C ASP A 60 -1.51 -13.98 7.69
N THR A 61 -2.64 -13.36 7.37
CA THR A 61 -3.87 -13.40 8.15
C THR A 61 -4.96 -14.27 7.53
N GLY A 62 -4.85 -14.57 6.24
CA GLY A 62 -5.89 -15.24 5.44
C GLY A 62 -7.14 -14.38 5.22
N GLN A 63 -7.12 -13.11 5.65
CA GLN A 63 -8.26 -12.21 5.51
C GLN A 63 -8.45 -11.82 4.05
N GLU A 64 -9.71 -11.77 3.63
CA GLU A 64 -10.06 -11.17 2.35
C GLU A 64 -9.75 -9.67 2.39
N VAL A 65 -9.30 -9.17 1.26
CA VAL A 65 -8.95 -7.78 1.03
C VAL A 65 -9.99 -7.22 0.08
N ASP A 66 -10.65 -6.15 0.50
CA ASP A 66 -11.65 -5.52 -0.33
C ASP A 66 -10.99 -4.85 -1.54
N PHE A 67 -11.65 -4.97 -2.68
CA PHE A 67 -11.27 -4.34 -3.93
C PHE A 67 -12.53 -4.04 -4.73
N LEU A 68 -12.37 -3.18 -5.73
CA LEU A 68 -13.38 -2.95 -6.75
C LEU A 68 -12.76 -3.10 -8.14
N ILE A 69 -13.62 -3.30 -9.14
CA ILE A 69 -13.21 -3.24 -10.54
C ILE A 69 -13.58 -1.87 -11.09
N ALA A 70 -12.58 -1.11 -11.55
CA ALA A 70 -12.76 0.16 -12.24
C ALA A 70 -11.91 0.17 -13.50
N ASP A 71 -12.50 0.55 -14.64
CA ASP A 71 -11.83 0.60 -15.94
C ASP A 71 -11.03 -0.67 -16.28
N ASN A 72 -11.61 -1.84 -16.00
CA ASN A 72 -11.00 -3.17 -16.19
C ASN A 72 -9.72 -3.42 -15.36
N GLN A 73 -9.54 -2.69 -14.26
CA GLN A 73 -8.46 -2.84 -13.29
C GLN A 73 -9.01 -3.24 -11.92
N ILE A 74 -8.24 -4.03 -11.17
CA ILE A 74 -8.48 -4.33 -9.77
C ILE A 74 -7.91 -3.18 -8.94
N VAL A 75 -8.77 -2.48 -8.21
CA VAL A 75 -8.41 -1.28 -7.45
C VAL A 75 -8.64 -1.53 -5.96
N SER A 76 -7.61 -1.33 -5.14
CA SER A 76 -7.69 -1.56 -3.69
C SER A 76 -6.78 -0.60 -2.92
N ASP A 77 -7.36 0.14 -1.98
CA ASP A 77 -6.67 0.92 -0.94
C ASP A 77 -6.29 0.06 0.27
N GLU A 78 -7.03 -1.02 0.51
CA GLU A 78 -6.77 -1.98 1.58
C GLU A 78 -5.41 -2.69 1.44
N ILE A 79 -4.88 -2.87 0.22
CA ILE A 79 -3.51 -3.38 0.03
C ILE A 79 -2.50 -2.49 0.76
N GLY A 80 -2.62 -1.17 0.59
CA GLY A 80 -1.72 -0.22 1.24
C GLY A 80 -1.87 -0.25 2.77
N TRP A 81 -3.11 -0.28 3.27
CA TRP A 81 -3.37 -0.34 4.72
C TRP A 81 -2.87 -1.63 5.37
N LYS A 82 -3.07 -2.78 4.73
CA LYS A 82 -2.60 -4.07 5.25
C LYS A 82 -1.08 -4.22 5.18
N SER A 83 -0.41 -3.42 4.35
CA SER A 83 1.06 -3.33 4.29
C SER A 83 1.66 -2.21 5.11
N ALA A 84 0.86 -1.33 5.72
CA ALA A 84 1.29 -0.10 6.40
C ALA A 84 2.44 -0.31 7.42
N ASP A 85 2.48 -1.48 8.06
CA ASP A 85 3.45 -1.83 9.11
C ASP A 85 4.63 -2.70 8.61
N GLY A 86 4.81 -2.86 7.29
CA GLY A 86 5.99 -3.50 6.73
C GLY A 86 5.76 -4.25 5.41
N SER A 87 6.18 -5.51 5.39
CA SER A 87 6.09 -6.39 4.22
C SER A 87 4.89 -7.31 4.36
N THR A 88 3.93 -7.22 3.44
CA THR A 88 2.76 -8.10 3.39
C THR A 88 2.70 -8.76 2.02
N GLU A 89 2.36 -10.05 2.02
CA GLU A 89 2.13 -10.81 0.82
C GLU A 89 0.63 -11.03 0.63
N PHE A 90 0.18 -10.93 -0.62
CA PHE A 90 -1.20 -11.09 -1.02
C PHE A 90 -1.31 -12.18 -2.08
N GLU A 91 -2.36 -12.98 -1.97
CA GLU A 91 -2.76 -13.96 -2.95
C GLU A 91 -3.92 -13.39 -3.77
N LEU A 92 -3.66 -13.10 -5.05
CA LEU A 92 -4.66 -12.71 -6.03
C LEU A 92 -5.02 -13.93 -6.89
N LYS A 93 -6.19 -14.52 -6.64
CA LYS A 93 -6.74 -15.59 -7.47
C LYS A 93 -7.60 -15.00 -8.57
N LEU A 94 -7.49 -15.58 -9.77
CA LEU A 94 -8.13 -15.13 -11.01
C LEU A 94 -8.94 -16.27 -11.65
N GLY A 95 -9.68 -17.02 -10.83
CA GLY A 95 -10.37 -18.23 -11.27
C GLY A 95 -9.40 -19.29 -11.85
N GLU A 96 -9.73 -19.79 -13.04
CA GLU A 96 -8.91 -20.79 -13.76
C GLU A 96 -7.66 -20.19 -14.42
N ALA A 97 -7.58 -18.87 -14.58
CA ALA A 97 -6.40 -18.20 -15.14
C ALA A 97 -5.17 -18.29 -14.19
N GLY A 98 -5.42 -18.62 -12.93
CA GLY A 98 -4.39 -18.95 -11.94
C GLY A 98 -4.31 -17.98 -10.78
N THR A 99 -3.15 -17.97 -10.14
CA THR A 99 -2.88 -17.18 -8.93
C THR A 99 -1.62 -16.34 -9.11
N VAL A 100 -1.69 -15.09 -8.68
CA VAL A 100 -0.57 -14.16 -8.59
C VAL A 100 -0.28 -13.91 -7.12
N ILE A 101 0.99 -13.99 -6.74
CA ILE A 101 1.46 -13.61 -5.41
C ILE A 101 2.05 -12.22 -5.51
N CYS A 102 1.52 -11.27 -4.74
CA CYS A 102 1.93 -9.87 -4.73
C CYS A 102 2.59 -9.58 -3.38
N THR A 103 3.85 -9.18 -3.36
CA THR A 103 4.53 -8.74 -2.14
C THR A 103 4.66 -7.23 -2.18
N ILE A 104 4.13 -6.55 -1.15
CA ILE A 104 4.15 -5.10 -1.02
C ILE A 104 4.87 -4.74 0.27
N VAL A 105 5.83 -3.82 0.17
CA VAL A 105 6.65 -3.38 1.30
C VAL A 105 6.46 -1.88 1.49
N TYR A 106 5.87 -1.49 2.61
CA TYR A 106 5.81 -0.11 3.05
C TYR A 106 6.72 0.16 4.24
N LYS A 107 6.99 1.44 4.43
CA LYS A 107 7.61 1.98 5.64
C LYS A 107 6.74 3.11 6.17
N GLY A 108 6.21 2.94 7.38
CA GLY A 108 5.64 4.04 8.15
C GLY A 108 6.73 5.04 8.55
N VAL A 109 6.53 6.30 8.21
CA VAL A 109 7.43 7.41 8.55
C VAL A 109 6.68 8.39 9.43
N SER A 110 7.32 8.82 10.52
CA SER A 110 6.77 9.84 11.41
C SER A 110 7.76 11.00 11.56
N GLU A 111 7.38 12.17 11.05
CA GLU A 111 8.21 13.37 11.05
C GLU A 111 7.34 14.60 11.34
N ASN A 112 7.87 15.55 12.13
CA ASN A 112 7.16 16.79 12.48
C ASN A 112 5.73 16.57 13.02
N CYS A 113 5.50 15.45 13.71
CA CYS A 113 4.20 14.99 14.24
C CYS A 113 3.14 14.64 13.17
N CYS A 114 3.59 14.38 11.95
CA CYS A 114 2.80 13.76 10.89
C CYS A 114 3.23 12.30 10.71
N SER A 115 2.31 11.45 10.29
CA SER A 115 2.59 10.07 9.89
C SER A 115 2.19 9.84 8.44
N PHE A 116 3.03 9.17 7.66
CA PHE A 116 2.76 8.81 6.28
C PHE A 116 3.44 7.49 5.94
N PHE A 117 3.08 6.93 4.78
CA PHE A 117 3.55 5.62 4.34
C PHE A 117 4.34 5.78 3.03
N GLU A 118 5.57 5.28 3.02
CA GLU A 118 6.41 5.28 1.83
C GLU A 118 6.49 3.86 1.26
N LEU A 119 6.14 3.72 -0.02
CA LEU A 119 6.34 2.46 -0.74
C LEU A 119 7.84 2.21 -0.91
N GLN A 120 8.32 1.11 -0.33
CA GLN A 120 9.73 0.71 -0.44
C GLN A 120 9.96 -0.28 -1.58
N GLY A 121 8.93 -1.08 -1.93
CA GLY A 121 9.04 -2.01 -3.03
C GLY A 121 7.80 -2.85 -3.26
N THR A 122 7.73 -3.41 -4.47
CA THR A 122 6.70 -4.32 -4.92
C THR A 122 7.30 -5.45 -5.73
N SER A 123 6.77 -6.66 -5.59
CA SER A 123 7.12 -7.78 -6.46
C SER A 123 5.90 -8.65 -6.74
N PHE A 124 5.89 -9.27 -7.92
CA PHE A 124 4.83 -10.17 -8.35
C PHE A 124 5.44 -11.51 -8.77
N SER A 125 4.73 -12.61 -8.54
CA SER A 125 5.16 -13.95 -8.98
C SER A 125 5.05 -14.17 -10.50
N LYS A 126 4.43 -13.23 -11.21
CA LYS A 126 4.27 -13.20 -12.67
C LYS A 126 5.11 -12.08 -13.27
N GLU A 127 5.29 -12.11 -14.59
CA GLU A 127 5.87 -10.97 -15.29
C GLU A 127 4.97 -9.73 -15.11
N TYR A 128 5.57 -8.56 -14.89
CA TYR A 128 4.82 -7.35 -14.67
C TYR A 128 5.56 -6.13 -15.22
N GLU A 129 4.80 -5.06 -15.45
CA GLU A 129 5.29 -3.74 -15.81
C GLU A 129 4.70 -2.69 -14.86
N MET A 130 5.53 -1.80 -14.36
CA MET A 130 5.09 -0.65 -13.57
C MET A 130 4.68 0.47 -14.52
N VAL A 131 3.40 0.84 -14.48
CA VAL A 131 2.85 1.96 -15.27
C VAL A 131 3.08 3.28 -14.53
N ASP A 132 2.79 3.27 -13.23
CA ASP A 132 3.14 4.32 -12.27
C ASP A 132 3.45 3.68 -10.91
N GLU A 133 3.78 4.50 -9.91
CA GLU A 133 4.25 4.03 -8.60
C GLU A 133 3.30 3.04 -7.90
N TYR A 134 2.00 3.06 -8.19
CA TYR A 134 1.00 2.19 -7.55
C TYR A 134 0.13 1.41 -8.57
N SER A 135 0.47 1.51 -9.86
CA SER A 135 -0.28 0.88 -10.96
C SER A 135 0.60 -0.06 -11.77
N TYR A 136 0.12 -1.30 -11.94
CA TYR A 136 0.89 -2.39 -12.52
C TYR A 136 0.09 -3.14 -13.58
N LEU A 137 0.75 -3.47 -14.69
CA LEU A 137 0.29 -4.48 -15.64
C LEU A 137 0.90 -5.83 -15.21
N ILE A 138 0.08 -6.82 -14.94
CA ILE A 138 0.49 -8.19 -14.61
C ILE A 138 0.19 -9.06 -15.83
N LYS A 139 1.22 -9.72 -16.35
CA LYS A 139 1.15 -10.54 -17.56
C LYS A 139 0.98 -12.01 -17.21
N LEU A 140 -0.06 -12.65 -17.76
CA LEU A 140 -0.34 -14.08 -17.60
C LEU A 140 0.05 -14.90 -18.83
#